data_AF-A0A9C9K136-F1
#
_entry.id   AF-A0A9C9K136-F1
#
_cell.length_a   1.000
_cell.length_b   1.000
_cell.length_c   1.000
_cell.angle_alpha   90.00
_cell.angle_beta   90.00
_cell.angle_gamma   90.00
#
_symmetry.space_group_name_H-M   'P 1'
#
loop_
_entity.id
_entity.type
_entity.pdbx_description
1 polymer ?
#
loop_
_entity_poly.entity_id
_entity_poly.type
_entity_poly.pdbx_seq_one_letter_code
_entity_poly.pdbx_strand_id
1 'polypeptide(L)'
;DEGWIAVERSSTKHDARTDHVFVWENKAKTYGEEGRLRVSVEVAGNKVSKFFWYLKVPEKFLRDYQTQMSYGSFLALISALLTVILVVVGVVIFLRSFRAGIIPTRYPLIVAIIVAVALILAYTNDIPRMLMEYDTTSSMVSFIFTQIFRTVMVAIFIGIGVMIAVSIGDLYGRKYLPGRFSTIDTFRKGRVFTRELALSSLRGLCVAFIFIGGQVLFYLLMVKKFGVWFPAENEYSDVYGTIFPFIAPLTISIVAGVMEEYVFRLFSVVLLKRVFRYLVIGALISSAIWALAHSTYAVYPVYIRGIELTIFGMLMFYFFFRYNLMTVIIAHYTIDAFYIGYPLLKANSTYFFVSGIIVMSLALLPLISLAFIRRRAEIIDIPTPTLTLDGLGRWVSAFIRGDSPLDERRRMLTTIIQSTFEKDVQNIDELAGRLITILNIIWNVKAQPTLKRDNEIAMVAKSDENTMKEIDDVISGLRVGSFTVQTDLTEKLEIRVVC
;
A
#
# COMPACT_ATOMS: atom_id res chain seq x y z
N ASP A 1 -47.41 22.82 25.63
CA ASP A 1 -47.61 22.43 24.21
C ASP A 1 -46.37 22.66 23.37
N GLU A 2 -45.41 21.74 23.41
CA GLU A 2 -44.18 21.77 22.58
C GLU A 2 -44.40 21.22 21.14
N GLY A 3 -45.64 21.24 20.64
CA GLY A 3 -45.97 20.79 19.29
C GLY A 3 -45.91 19.27 19.06
N TRP A 4 -45.90 18.45 20.13
CA TRP A 4 -45.92 16.99 20.04
C TRP A 4 -47.35 16.44 19.97
N ILE A 5 -47.60 15.55 19.02
CA ILE A 5 -48.86 14.80 18.93
C ILE A 5 -48.59 13.30 18.94
N ALA A 6 -49.46 12.52 19.58
CA ALA A 6 -49.40 11.06 19.47
C ALA A 6 -49.85 10.64 18.06
N VAL A 7 -49.04 9.84 17.36
CA VAL A 7 -49.29 9.39 15.98
C VAL A 7 -49.42 7.87 15.85
N GLU A 8 -48.90 7.11 16.81
CA GLU A 8 -49.01 5.66 16.81
C GLU A 8 -49.10 5.11 18.23
N ARG A 9 -49.95 4.09 18.40
CA ARG A 9 -50.03 3.27 19.61
C ARG A 9 -50.30 1.84 19.20
N SER A 10 -49.39 0.93 19.52
CA SER A 10 -49.54 -0.50 19.24
C SER A 10 -49.22 -1.33 20.47
N SER A 11 -49.67 -2.60 20.49
CA SER A 11 -49.47 -3.50 21.61
C SER A 11 -49.30 -4.93 21.11
N THR A 12 -48.26 -5.59 21.59
CA THR A 12 -47.90 -6.97 21.21
C THR A 12 -47.96 -7.85 22.44
N LYS A 13 -48.75 -8.92 22.39
CA LYS A 13 -48.88 -9.86 23.51
C LYS A 13 -47.83 -10.97 23.37
N HIS A 14 -47.03 -11.14 24.42
CA HIS A 14 -46.12 -12.27 24.62
C HIS A 14 -46.66 -13.18 25.73
N ASP A 15 -46.07 -14.37 25.88
CA ASP A 15 -46.53 -15.39 26.84
C ASP A 15 -46.57 -14.87 28.28
N ALA A 16 -45.57 -14.07 28.68
CA ALA A 16 -45.42 -13.57 30.06
C ALA A 16 -45.58 -12.05 30.21
N ARG A 17 -45.79 -11.30 29.12
CA ARG A 17 -45.93 -9.83 29.17
C ARG A 17 -46.64 -9.27 27.94
N THR A 18 -47.15 -8.05 28.03
CA THR A 18 -47.63 -7.28 26.87
C THR A 18 -46.71 -6.10 26.68
N ASP A 19 -46.17 -5.95 25.48
CA ASP A 19 -45.28 -4.85 25.14
C ASP A 19 -46.09 -3.77 24.41
N HIS A 20 -45.89 -2.50 24.76
CA HIS A 20 -46.58 -1.36 24.17
C HIS A 20 -45.58 -0.46 23.44
N VAL A 21 -45.98 0.07 22.29
CA VAL A 21 -45.20 1.07 21.56
C VAL A 21 -46.04 2.33 21.44
N PHE A 22 -45.43 3.46 21.77
CA PHE A 22 -46.03 4.78 21.65
C PHE A 22 -45.12 5.67 20.81
N VAL A 23 -45.70 6.33 19.81
CA VAL A 23 -44.94 7.25 18.96
C VAL A 23 -45.58 8.63 19.01
N TRP A 24 -44.75 9.64 19.26
CA TRP A 24 -45.12 11.04 19.16
C TRP A 24 -44.36 11.70 18.01
N GLU A 25 -45.01 12.65 17.35
CA GLU A 25 -44.45 13.43 16.24
C GLU A 25 -44.44 14.92 16.59
N ASN A 26 -43.32 15.57 16.32
CA ASN A 26 -43.17 17.01 16.50
C ASN A 26 -43.62 17.76 15.24
N LYS A 27 -44.63 18.62 15.39
CA LYS A 27 -45.15 19.48 14.31
C LYS A 27 -44.42 20.81 14.13
N ALA A 28 -43.52 21.19 15.04
CA ALA A 28 -42.86 22.50 15.01
C ALA A 28 -41.91 22.65 13.81
N LYS A 29 -41.40 21.55 13.25
CA LYS A 29 -40.49 21.58 12.10
C LYS A 29 -40.77 20.47 11.08
N THR A 30 -40.64 20.82 9.80
CA THR A 30 -40.58 19.87 8.68
C THR A 30 -39.15 19.82 8.15
N TYR A 31 -38.66 18.63 7.82
CA TYR A 31 -37.37 18.42 7.16
C TYR A 31 -37.64 17.95 5.72
N GLY A 32 -37.26 18.76 4.73
CA GLY A 32 -37.71 18.55 3.35
C GLY A 32 -39.23 18.75 3.23
N GLU A 33 -39.88 17.93 2.40
CA GLU A 33 -41.33 18.06 2.13
C GLU A 33 -42.19 17.39 3.22
N GLU A 34 -41.82 16.18 3.68
CA GLU A 34 -42.66 15.40 4.62
C GLU A 34 -41.89 14.89 5.86
N GLY A 35 -40.60 15.22 6.00
CA GLY A 35 -39.79 14.71 7.10
C GLY A 35 -40.22 15.29 8.45
N ARG A 36 -40.50 14.43 9.44
CA ARG A 36 -40.97 14.85 10.78
C ARG A 36 -40.16 14.20 11.89
N LEU A 37 -39.79 14.97 12.91
CA LEU A 37 -39.09 14.42 14.06
C LEU A 37 -40.08 13.60 14.90
N ARG A 38 -39.72 12.37 15.23
CA ARG A 38 -40.52 11.45 16.02
C ARG A 38 -39.74 10.91 17.20
N VAL A 39 -40.49 10.56 18.24
CA VAL A 39 -40.02 9.90 19.44
C VAL A 39 -40.81 8.60 19.59
N SER A 40 -40.11 7.48 19.71
CA SER A 40 -40.70 6.18 20.06
C SER A 40 -40.35 5.83 21.50
N VAL A 41 -41.35 5.41 22.26
CA VAL A 41 -41.19 4.77 23.58
C VAL A 41 -41.74 3.36 23.48
N GLU A 42 -40.90 2.37 23.78
CA GLU A 42 -41.30 0.97 23.93
C GLU A 42 -41.37 0.65 25.43
N VAL A 43 -42.45 0.00 25.84
CA VAL A 43 -42.71 -0.43 27.22
C VAL A 43 -42.87 -1.94 27.22
N ALA A 44 -41.93 -2.67 27.80
CA ALA A 44 -42.00 -4.11 27.96
C ALA A 44 -42.74 -4.46 29.26
N GLY A 45 -43.99 -4.93 29.16
CA GLY A 45 -44.87 -5.11 30.32
C GLY A 45 -45.11 -3.78 31.04
N ASN A 46 -44.46 -3.61 32.19
CA ASN A 46 -44.55 -2.41 33.02
C ASN A 46 -43.25 -1.59 33.08
N LYS A 47 -42.26 -1.90 32.26
CA LYS A 47 -40.95 -1.20 32.24
C LYS A 47 -40.72 -0.55 30.89
N VAL A 48 -40.30 0.71 30.89
CA VAL A 48 -39.78 1.34 29.67
C VAL A 48 -38.53 0.58 29.25
N SER A 49 -38.58 -0.03 28.07
CA SER A 49 -37.49 -0.85 27.53
C SER A 49 -36.60 -0.05 26.59
N LYS A 50 -37.19 0.84 25.77
CA LYS A 50 -36.48 1.58 24.74
C LYS A 50 -37.09 2.96 24.55
N PHE A 51 -36.23 3.95 24.30
CA PHE A 51 -36.63 5.30 23.94
C PHE A 51 -35.64 5.85 22.92
N PHE A 52 -36.13 6.36 21.79
CA PHE A 52 -35.25 6.93 20.78
C PHE A 52 -35.95 7.95 19.90
N TRP A 53 -35.13 8.89 19.41
CA TRP A 53 -35.51 9.92 18.47
C TRP A 53 -35.16 9.47 17.06
N TYR A 54 -36.04 9.72 16.11
CA TYR A 54 -35.77 9.44 14.70
C TYR A 54 -36.53 10.41 13.81
N LEU A 55 -36.04 10.60 12.60
CA LEU A 55 -36.75 11.36 11.57
C LEU A 55 -37.65 10.38 10.81
N LYS A 56 -38.97 10.61 10.77
CA LYS A 56 -39.83 9.95 9.77
C LYS A 56 -39.39 10.45 8.40
N VAL A 57 -38.88 9.53 7.59
CA VAL A 57 -38.45 9.78 6.23
C VAL A 57 -39.59 9.44 5.27
N PRO A 58 -39.85 10.22 4.19
CA PRO A 58 -40.90 9.94 3.23
C PRO A 58 -40.76 8.53 2.63
N GLU A 59 -41.86 7.78 2.50
CA GLU A 59 -41.83 6.40 2.01
C GLU A 59 -41.28 6.31 0.59
N LYS A 60 -41.50 7.34 -0.24
CA LYS A 60 -40.90 7.44 -1.58
C LYS A 60 -39.38 7.49 -1.51
N PHE A 61 -38.82 8.34 -0.65
CA PHE A 61 -37.37 8.43 -0.48
C PHE A 61 -36.79 7.10 0.01
N LEU A 62 -37.45 6.44 0.96
CA LEU A 62 -37.01 5.12 1.45
C LEU A 62 -36.97 4.08 0.33
N ARG A 63 -37.97 4.06 -0.56
CA ARG A 63 -37.98 3.17 -1.74
C ARG A 63 -36.85 3.50 -2.72
N ASP A 64 -36.62 4.77 -3.01
CA ASP A 64 -35.55 5.21 -3.92
C ASP A 64 -34.17 4.87 -3.32
N TYR A 65 -34.00 5.09 -2.01
CA TYR A 65 -32.80 4.74 -1.25
C TYR A 65 -32.53 3.22 -1.27
N GLN A 66 -33.54 2.40 -0.99
CA GLN A 66 -33.43 0.93 -1.06
C GLN A 66 -33.12 0.44 -2.48
N THR A 67 -33.65 1.11 -3.50
CA THR A 67 -33.35 0.80 -4.90
C THR A 67 -31.87 1.08 -5.19
N GLN A 68 -31.35 2.22 -4.74
CA GLN A 68 -29.92 2.52 -4.84
C GLN A 68 -29.05 1.49 -4.10
N MET A 69 -29.39 1.15 -2.84
CA MET A 69 -28.68 0.11 -2.09
C MET A 69 -28.67 -1.23 -2.85
N SER A 70 -29.79 -1.60 -3.47
CA SER A 70 -29.90 -2.83 -4.27
C SER A 70 -28.97 -2.82 -5.49
N TYR A 71 -28.83 -1.68 -6.17
CA TYR A 71 -27.81 -1.53 -7.22
C TYR A 71 -26.39 -1.69 -6.68
N GLY A 72 -26.11 -1.12 -5.50
CA GLY A 72 -24.83 -1.31 -4.81
C GLY A 72 -24.52 -2.78 -4.51
N SER A 73 -25.47 -3.49 -3.91
CA SER A 73 -25.36 -4.93 -3.64
C SER A 73 -25.19 -5.74 -4.93
N PHE A 74 -25.86 -5.37 -6.01
CA PHE A 74 -25.69 -6.02 -7.31
C PHE A 74 -24.29 -5.82 -7.90
N LEU A 75 -23.75 -4.61 -7.83
CA LEU A 75 -22.36 -4.31 -8.25
C LEU A 75 -21.34 -5.08 -7.39
N ALA A 76 -21.54 -5.12 -6.07
CA ALA A 76 -20.69 -5.90 -5.16
C ALA A 76 -20.79 -7.41 -5.44
N LEU A 77 -21.98 -7.92 -5.80
CA LEU A 77 -22.16 -9.31 -6.21
C LEU A 77 -21.38 -9.64 -7.48
N ILE A 78 -21.40 -8.76 -8.49
CA ILE A 78 -20.58 -8.92 -9.71
C ILE A 78 -19.10 -9.02 -9.33
N SER A 79 -18.62 -8.11 -8.47
CA SER A 79 -17.24 -8.16 -7.97
C SER A 79 -16.94 -9.48 -7.24
N ALA A 80 -17.84 -9.93 -6.36
CA ALA A 80 -17.66 -11.17 -5.62
C ALA A 80 -17.55 -12.38 -6.56
N LEU A 81 -18.41 -12.47 -7.58
CA LEU A 81 -18.34 -13.55 -8.58
C LEU A 81 -17.03 -13.54 -9.37
N LEU A 82 -16.58 -12.35 -9.81
CA LEU A 82 -15.30 -12.21 -10.51
C LEU A 82 -14.11 -12.56 -9.59
N THR A 83 -14.19 -12.18 -8.32
CA THR A 83 -13.18 -12.51 -7.30
C THR A 83 -13.16 -14.00 -7.01
N VAL A 84 -14.31 -14.69 -6.96
CA VAL A 84 -14.37 -16.15 -6.83
C VAL A 84 -13.68 -16.82 -8.02
N ILE A 85 -13.89 -16.35 -9.25
CA ILE A 85 -13.18 -16.87 -10.43
C ILE A 85 -11.67 -16.70 -10.26
N LEU A 86 -11.21 -15.52 -9.81
CA LEU A 86 -9.79 -15.26 -9.54
C LEU A 86 -9.25 -16.21 -8.46
N VAL A 87 -9.98 -16.42 -7.37
CA VAL A 87 -9.59 -17.34 -6.28
C VAL A 87 -9.52 -18.78 -6.79
N VAL A 88 -10.50 -19.27 -7.55
CA VAL A 88 -10.50 -20.64 -8.11
C VAL A 88 -9.30 -20.84 -9.05
N VAL A 89 -9.04 -19.88 -9.96
CA VAL A 89 -7.86 -19.92 -10.83
C VAL A 89 -6.58 -19.90 -9.99
N GLY A 90 -6.55 -19.08 -8.94
CA GLY A 90 -5.47 -19.02 -7.97
C GLY A 90 -5.21 -20.39 -7.33
N VAL A 91 -6.22 -21.00 -6.73
CA VAL A 91 -6.13 -22.34 -6.12
C VAL A 91 -5.58 -23.37 -7.11
N VAL A 92 -6.08 -23.39 -8.35
CA VAL A 92 -5.59 -24.32 -9.39
C VAL A 92 -4.11 -24.09 -9.69
N ILE A 93 -3.68 -22.83 -9.84
CA ILE A 93 -2.28 -22.48 -10.07
C ILE A 93 -1.43 -22.87 -8.85
N PHE A 94 -1.89 -22.58 -7.64
CA PHE A 94 -1.21 -22.94 -6.40
C PHE A 94 -1.00 -24.44 -6.31
N LEU A 95 -2.03 -25.26 -6.51
CA LEU A 95 -1.92 -26.72 -6.44
C LEU A 95 -0.96 -27.28 -7.48
N ARG A 96 -0.98 -26.76 -8.73
CA ARG A 96 -0.04 -27.17 -9.79
C ARG A 96 1.39 -26.81 -9.44
N SER A 97 1.62 -25.57 -9.00
CA SER A 97 2.95 -25.08 -8.64
C SER A 97 3.48 -25.72 -7.34
N PHE A 98 2.60 -26.09 -6.41
CA PHE A 98 2.95 -26.83 -5.20
C PHE A 98 3.43 -28.24 -5.56
N ARG A 99 2.70 -28.96 -6.41
CA ARG A 99 3.11 -30.29 -6.91
C ARG A 99 4.42 -30.25 -7.69
N ALA A 100 4.70 -29.16 -8.39
CA ALA A 100 5.95 -28.96 -9.10
C ALA A 100 7.14 -28.56 -8.20
N GLY A 101 6.93 -28.36 -6.89
CA GLY A 101 7.99 -28.00 -5.94
C GLY A 101 8.53 -26.57 -6.09
N ILE A 102 7.82 -25.68 -6.80
CA ILE A 102 8.30 -24.32 -7.12
C ILE A 102 7.72 -23.23 -6.22
N ILE A 103 6.80 -23.56 -5.30
CA ILE A 103 6.20 -22.58 -4.38
C ILE A 103 7.08 -22.36 -3.16
N PRO A 104 7.43 -21.10 -2.82
CA PRO A 104 8.03 -20.79 -1.53
C PRO A 104 6.96 -20.94 -0.44
N THR A 105 7.08 -21.92 0.46
CA THR A 105 6.04 -22.20 1.47
C THR A 105 6.23 -21.48 2.80
N ARG A 106 7.48 -21.24 3.23
CA ARG A 106 7.77 -20.69 4.56
C ARG A 106 7.22 -19.28 4.78
N TYR A 107 7.52 -18.35 3.87
CA TYR A 107 7.09 -16.96 4.04
C TYR A 107 5.57 -16.77 3.94
N PRO A 108 4.87 -17.31 2.91
CA PRO A 108 3.41 -17.21 2.85
C PRO A 108 2.72 -17.83 4.06
N LEU A 109 3.26 -18.95 4.59
CA LEU A 109 2.72 -19.57 5.81
C LEU A 109 2.88 -18.66 7.03
N ILE A 110 4.05 -18.03 7.22
CA ILE A 110 4.25 -17.08 8.33
C ILE A 110 3.26 -15.92 8.23
N VAL A 111 3.10 -15.33 7.04
CA VAL A 111 2.15 -14.23 6.82
C VAL A 111 0.71 -14.68 7.11
N ALA A 112 0.32 -15.86 6.64
CA ALA A 112 -0.99 -16.45 6.90
C ALA A 112 -1.25 -16.70 8.40
N ILE A 113 -0.25 -17.20 9.14
CA ILE A 113 -0.35 -17.40 10.59
C ILE A 113 -0.50 -16.06 11.31
N ILE A 114 0.30 -15.04 10.94
CA ILE A 114 0.20 -13.69 11.54
C ILE A 114 -1.21 -13.13 11.31
N VAL A 115 -1.74 -13.25 10.09
CA VAL A 115 -3.11 -12.80 9.77
C VAL A 115 -4.16 -13.58 10.55
N ALA A 116 -4.06 -14.91 10.61
CA ALA A 116 -5.02 -15.74 11.34
C ALA A 116 -5.02 -15.42 12.85
N VAL A 117 -3.84 -15.23 13.45
CA VAL A 117 -3.71 -14.82 14.84
C VAL A 117 -4.30 -13.42 15.06
N ALA A 118 -4.02 -12.45 14.16
CA ALA A 118 -4.58 -11.11 14.26
C ALA A 118 -6.12 -11.11 14.19
N LEU A 119 -6.72 -11.96 13.35
CA LEU A 119 -8.16 -12.15 13.27
C LEU A 119 -8.75 -12.76 14.55
N ILE A 120 -8.11 -13.79 15.12
CA ILE A 120 -8.54 -14.39 16.38
C ILE A 120 -8.47 -13.36 17.53
N LEU A 121 -7.42 -12.53 17.56
CA LEU A 121 -7.29 -11.46 18.54
C LEU A 121 -8.37 -10.38 18.37
N ALA A 122 -8.65 -9.95 17.12
CA ALA A 122 -9.72 -9.00 16.84
C ALA A 122 -11.10 -9.55 17.22
N TYR A 123 -11.32 -10.84 17.02
CA TYR A 123 -12.56 -11.49 17.43
C TYR A 123 -12.70 -11.58 18.95
N THR A 124 -11.63 -11.95 19.65
CA THR A 124 -11.59 -11.98 21.12
C THR A 124 -11.88 -10.59 21.69
N ASN A 125 -11.36 -9.56 21.03
CA ASN A 125 -11.61 -8.16 21.38
C ASN A 125 -13.08 -7.74 21.21
N ASP A 126 -13.82 -8.47 20.38
CA ASP A 126 -15.21 -8.18 20.02
C ASP A 126 -16.26 -8.92 20.84
N ILE A 127 -15.83 -9.73 21.81
CA ILE A 127 -16.73 -10.50 22.70
C ILE A 127 -17.83 -9.64 23.35
N PRO A 128 -17.55 -8.42 23.86
CA PRO A 128 -18.61 -7.61 24.45
C PRO A 128 -19.73 -7.28 23.46
N ARG A 129 -19.38 -6.90 22.22
CA ARG A 129 -20.36 -6.61 21.16
C ARG A 129 -21.19 -7.84 20.82
N MET A 130 -20.54 -8.99 20.67
CA MET A 130 -21.24 -10.23 20.36
C MET A 130 -22.24 -10.65 21.43
N LEU A 131 -21.91 -10.43 22.71
CA LEU A 131 -22.83 -10.70 23.81
C LEU A 131 -24.06 -9.77 23.80
N MET A 132 -23.95 -8.56 23.24
CA MET A 132 -25.11 -7.68 23.06
C MET A 132 -26.07 -8.20 21.97
N GLU A 133 -25.56 -8.97 21.01
CA GLU A 133 -26.32 -9.61 19.93
C GLU A 133 -26.75 -11.05 20.28
N TYR A 134 -26.56 -11.49 21.51
CA TYR A 134 -26.90 -12.85 21.94
C TYR A 134 -28.42 -13.08 21.89
N ASP A 135 -28.85 -14.02 21.05
CA ASP A 135 -30.22 -14.49 21.04
C ASP A 135 -30.49 -15.41 22.23
N THR A 136 -31.27 -14.90 23.19
CA THR A 136 -31.65 -15.60 24.43
C THR A 136 -32.52 -16.83 24.22
N THR A 137 -33.02 -17.08 23.00
CA THR A 137 -33.71 -18.33 22.65
C THR A 137 -32.74 -19.51 22.50
N SER A 138 -31.46 -19.23 22.25
CA SER A 138 -30.39 -20.22 22.21
C SER A 138 -29.74 -20.41 23.59
N SER A 139 -29.03 -21.52 23.81
CA SER A 139 -28.23 -21.71 25.02
C SER A 139 -26.89 -20.99 24.91
N MET A 140 -26.38 -20.45 26.02
CA MET A 140 -25.10 -19.73 26.05
C MET A 140 -23.94 -20.59 25.55
N VAL A 141 -23.94 -21.89 25.89
CA VAL A 141 -22.93 -22.84 25.43
C VAL A 141 -22.97 -23.00 23.91
N SER A 142 -24.17 -23.12 23.32
CA SER A 142 -24.34 -23.23 21.86
C SER A 142 -23.88 -21.96 21.16
N PHE A 143 -24.24 -20.79 21.70
CA PHE A 143 -23.80 -19.51 21.18
C PHE A 143 -22.27 -19.39 21.19
N ILE A 144 -21.62 -19.58 22.36
CA ILE A 144 -20.16 -19.50 22.49
C ILE A 144 -19.47 -20.50 21.55
N PHE A 145 -19.97 -21.74 21.45
CA PHE A 145 -19.39 -22.73 20.54
C PHE A 145 -19.51 -22.31 19.08
N THR A 146 -20.70 -21.86 18.65
CA THR A 146 -20.93 -21.36 17.29
C THR A 146 -20.02 -20.18 16.97
N GLN A 147 -19.84 -19.30 17.94
CA GLN A 147 -18.97 -18.13 17.89
C GLN A 147 -17.48 -18.50 17.71
N ILE A 148 -16.96 -19.39 18.56
CA ILE A 148 -15.59 -19.90 18.44
C ILE A 148 -15.41 -20.63 17.11
N PHE A 149 -16.33 -21.51 16.74
CA PHE A 149 -16.26 -22.28 15.50
C PHE A 149 -16.22 -21.35 14.27
N ARG A 150 -17.14 -20.37 14.20
CA ARG A 150 -17.20 -19.37 13.14
C ARG A 150 -15.86 -18.64 13.00
N THR A 151 -15.27 -18.23 14.11
CA THR A 151 -14.00 -17.48 14.13
C THR A 151 -12.84 -18.30 13.64
N VAL A 152 -12.69 -19.51 14.15
CA VAL A 152 -11.62 -20.41 13.75
C VAL A 152 -11.75 -20.74 12.26
N MET A 153 -12.97 -21.01 11.77
CA MET A 153 -13.21 -21.26 10.35
C MET A 153 -12.89 -20.04 9.48
N VAL A 154 -13.29 -18.83 9.88
CA VAL A 154 -12.98 -17.59 9.15
C VAL A 154 -11.46 -17.33 9.15
N ALA A 155 -10.78 -17.48 10.28
CA ALA A 155 -9.34 -17.29 10.38
C ALA A 155 -8.57 -18.30 9.53
N ILE A 156 -9.00 -19.57 9.50
CA ILE A 156 -8.44 -20.61 8.63
C ILE A 156 -8.69 -20.26 7.16
N PHE A 157 -9.92 -19.91 6.79
CA PHE A 157 -10.26 -19.64 5.39
C PHE A 157 -9.52 -18.40 4.85
N ILE A 158 -9.50 -17.30 5.62
CA ILE A 158 -8.73 -16.10 5.26
C ILE A 158 -7.23 -16.40 5.27
N GLY A 159 -6.72 -17.14 6.26
CA GLY A 159 -5.32 -17.54 6.33
C GLY A 159 -4.88 -18.36 5.10
N ILE A 160 -5.69 -19.34 4.68
CA ILE A 160 -5.47 -20.11 3.44
C ILE A 160 -5.51 -19.17 2.23
N GLY A 161 -6.50 -18.28 2.15
CA GLY A 161 -6.61 -17.29 1.08
C GLY A 161 -5.37 -16.40 0.96
N VAL A 162 -4.88 -15.86 2.09
CA VAL A 162 -3.64 -15.07 2.18
C VAL A 162 -2.44 -15.91 1.78
N MET A 163 -2.31 -17.15 2.27
CA MET A 163 -1.20 -18.03 1.89
C MET A 163 -1.16 -18.24 0.37
N ILE A 164 -2.31 -18.51 -0.25
CA ILE A 164 -2.43 -18.70 -1.70
C ILE A 164 -2.08 -17.41 -2.45
N ALA A 165 -2.67 -16.28 -2.06
CA ALA A 165 -2.43 -14.98 -2.68
C ALA A 165 -0.96 -14.57 -2.62
N VAL A 166 -0.33 -14.71 -1.44
CA VAL A 166 1.09 -14.39 -1.24
C VAL A 166 1.98 -15.36 -2.03
N SER A 167 1.67 -16.65 -2.04
CA SER A 167 2.46 -17.67 -2.76
C SER A 167 2.46 -17.43 -4.27
N ILE A 168 1.27 -17.31 -4.87
CA ILE A 168 1.16 -17.14 -6.31
C ILE A 168 1.61 -15.75 -6.72
N GLY A 169 1.20 -14.73 -5.97
CA GLY A 169 1.60 -13.36 -6.21
C GLY A 169 3.11 -13.23 -6.22
N ASP A 170 3.82 -13.77 -5.23
CA ASP A 170 5.28 -13.75 -5.21
C ASP A 170 5.90 -14.54 -6.39
N LEU A 171 5.41 -15.75 -6.68
CA LEU A 171 5.91 -16.58 -7.79
C LEU A 171 5.77 -15.89 -9.15
N TYR A 172 4.57 -15.40 -9.46
CA TYR A 172 4.25 -14.79 -10.74
C TYR A 172 4.77 -13.36 -10.83
N GLY A 173 4.68 -12.62 -9.73
CA GLY A 173 5.21 -11.28 -9.61
C GLY A 173 6.70 -11.22 -9.94
N ARG A 174 7.50 -12.12 -9.37
CA ARG A 174 8.94 -12.19 -9.70
C ARG A 174 9.20 -12.51 -11.16
N LYS A 175 8.38 -13.40 -11.75
CA LYS A 175 8.52 -13.82 -13.14
C LYS A 175 8.14 -12.72 -14.14
N TYR A 176 7.10 -11.93 -13.85
CA TYR A 176 6.50 -11.00 -14.82
C TYR A 176 6.74 -9.52 -14.49
N LEU A 177 7.19 -9.20 -13.29
CA LEU A 177 7.45 -7.85 -12.79
C LEU A 177 8.79 -7.83 -12.01
N PRO A 178 9.92 -8.10 -12.68
CA PRO A 178 11.23 -8.15 -12.03
C PRO A 178 11.58 -6.81 -11.37
N GLY A 179 12.28 -6.86 -10.24
CA GLY A 179 12.73 -5.67 -9.50
C GLY A 179 11.72 -5.06 -8.53
N ARG A 180 10.48 -5.58 -8.44
CA ARG A 180 9.42 -5.05 -7.55
C ARG A 180 9.35 -5.69 -6.16
N PHE A 181 10.27 -6.62 -5.86
CA PHE A 181 10.25 -7.47 -4.66
C PHE A 181 11.47 -7.31 -3.73
N SER A 182 12.42 -6.43 -4.03
CA SER A 182 13.68 -6.32 -3.28
C SER A 182 13.47 -6.06 -1.78
N THR A 183 12.48 -5.24 -1.45
CA THR A 183 12.11 -4.93 -0.06
C THR A 183 11.51 -6.14 0.66
N ILE A 184 10.70 -6.95 -0.04
CA ILE A 184 10.13 -8.18 0.50
C ILE A 184 11.23 -9.22 0.72
N ASP A 185 12.21 -9.32 -0.18
CA ASP A 185 13.37 -10.21 -0.04
C ASP A 185 14.22 -9.85 1.16
N THR A 186 14.38 -8.56 1.40
CA THR A 186 15.12 -8.05 2.56
C THR A 186 14.36 -8.32 3.85
N PHE A 187 13.05 -8.08 3.85
CA PHE A 187 12.16 -8.37 4.98
C PHE A 187 12.13 -9.88 5.31
N ARG A 188 12.05 -10.74 4.28
CA ARG A 188 12.11 -12.22 4.41
C ARG A 188 13.37 -12.73 5.10
N LYS A 189 14.49 -12.01 4.96
CA LYS A 189 15.77 -12.33 5.61
C LYS A 189 15.83 -11.81 7.06
N GLY A 190 14.72 -11.35 7.64
CA GLY A 190 14.66 -10.79 9.00
C GLY A 190 15.26 -9.39 9.12
N ARG A 191 15.57 -8.72 8.00
CA ARG A 191 16.21 -7.40 8.00
C ARG A 191 15.15 -6.30 7.92
N VAL A 192 14.67 -5.86 9.07
CA VAL A 192 13.61 -4.84 9.21
C VAL A 192 14.12 -3.40 9.34
N PHE A 193 15.43 -3.19 9.45
CA PHE A 193 16.05 -1.86 9.54
C PHE A 193 16.96 -1.62 8.33
N THR A 194 16.37 -1.50 7.14
CA THR A 194 17.12 -1.33 5.89
C THR A 194 16.67 -0.08 5.14
N ARG A 195 17.60 0.53 4.38
CA ARG A 195 17.32 1.74 3.59
C ARG A 195 16.19 1.51 2.60
N GLU A 196 16.13 0.32 2.00
CA GLU A 196 15.06 -0.06 1.07
C GLU A 196 13.68 -0.09 1.74
N LEU A 197 13.58 -0.67 2.94
CA LEU A 197 12.32 -0.69 3.69
C LEU A 197 11.95 0.73 4.14
N ALA A 198 12.89 1.50 4.68
CA ALA A 198 12.64 2.88 5.08
C ALA A 198 12.14 3.77 3.94
N LEU A 199 12.73 3.65 2.74
CA LEU A 199 12.26 4.38 1.56
C LEU A 199 10.90 3.90 1.08
N SER A 200 10.62 2.60 1.15
CA SER A 200 9.30 2.04 0.81
C SER A 200 8.22 2.51 1.79
N SER A 201 8.55 2.57 3.08
CA SER A 201 7.71 3.12 4.15
C SER A 201 7.38 4.58 3.91
N LEU A 202 8.40 5.41 3.66
CA LEU A 202 8.20 6.84 3.40
C LEU A 202 7.32 7.06 2.18
N ARG A 203 7.61 6.35 1.07
CA ARG A 203 6.79 6.41 -0.15
C ARG A 203 5.36 5.94 0.12
N GLY A 204 5.18 4.87 0.87
CA GLY A 204 3.85 4.33 1.21
C GLY A 204 3.01 5.35 1.98
N LEU A 205 3.61 6.01 2.97
CA LEU A 205 2.95 7.09 3.71
C LEU A 205 2.61 8.28 2.81
N CYS A 206 3.52 8.71 1.93
CA CYS A 206 3.20 9.76 0.97
C CYS A 206 2.02 9.38 0.06
N VAL A 207 2.01 8.13 -0.44
CA VAL A 207 0.91 7.61 -1.27
C VAL A 207 -0.40 7.58 -0.47
N ALA A 208 -0.38 7.18 0.80
CA ALA A 208 -1.55 7.22 1.68
C ALA A 208 -2.11 8.64 1.82
N PHE A 209 -1.26 9.65 2.07
CA PHE A 209 -1.70 11.04 2.14
C PHE A 209 -2.25 11.57 0.81
N ILE A 210 -1.62 11.20 -0.32
CA ILE A 210 -2.13 11.55 -1.65
C ILE A 210 -3.51 10.92 -1.87
N PHE A 211 -3.70 9.66 -1.48
CA PHE A 211 -4.96 8.95 -1.59
C PHE A 211 -6.04 9.63 -0.74
N ILE A 212 -5.80 9.82 0.56
CA ILE A 212 -6.76 10.41 1.50
C ILE A 212 -7.11 11.84 1.06
N GLY A 213 -6.11 12.67 0.76
CA GLY A 213 -6.33 14.03 0.28
C GLY A 213 -7.04 14.08 -1.07
N GLY A 214 -6.67 13.19 -1.99
CA GLY A 214 -7.34 13.04 -3.29
C GLY A 214 -8.81 12.64 -3.14
N GLN A 215 -9.12 11.74 -2.20
CA GLN A 215 -10.48 11.29 -1.91
C GLN A 215 -11.32 12.45 -1.34
N VAL A 216 -10.76 13.24 -0.41
CA VAL A 216 -11.43 14.45 0.10
C VAL A 216 -11.71 15.43 -1.05
N LEU A 217 -10.73 15.70 -1.92
CA LEU A 217 -10.91 16.60 -3.07
C LEU A 217 -11.95 16.07 -4.06
N PHE A 218 -11.92 14.76 -4.34
CA PHE A 218 -12.89 14.09 -5.19
C PHE A 218 -14.31 14.31 -4.64
N TYR A 219 -14.56 13.98 -3.37
CA TYR A 219 -15.89 14.14 -2.79
C TYR A 219 -16.32 15.59 -2.65
N LEU A 220 -15.42 16.53 -2.33
CA LEU A 220 -15.73 17.96 -2.34
C LEU A 220 -16.19 18.43 -3.72
N LEU A 221 -15.54 17.95 -4.79
CA LEU A 221 -15.94 18.24 -6.17
C LEU A 221 -17.29 17.59 -6.50
N MET A 222 -17.45 16.30 -6.19
CA MET A 222 -18.64 15.53 -6.52
C MET A 222 -19.89 16.04 -5.81
N VAL A 223 -19.78 16.41 -4.53
CA VAL A 223 -20.87 17.04 -3.77
C VAL A 223 -21.22 18.42 -4.36
N LYS A 224 -20.22 19.28 -4.61
CA LYS A 224 -20.47 20.67 -5.05
C LYS A 224 -20.92 20.79 -6.51
N LYS A 225 -20.48 19.90 -7.40
CA LYS A 225 -20.71 20.01 -8.85
C LYS A 225 -21.69 18.98 -9.40
N PHE A 226 -21.78 17.81 -8.78
CA PHE A 226 -22.52 16.68 -9.33
C PHE A 226 -23.66 16.19 -8.42
N GLY A 227 -23.90 16.88 -7.28
CA GLY A 227 -24.98 16.54 -6.36
C GLY A 227 -24.81 15.17 -5.69
N VAL A 228 -23.58 14.63 -5.66
CA VAL A 228 -23.29 13.42 -4.89
C VAL A 228 -23.55 13.69 -3.42
N TRP A 229 -24.17 12.74 -2.76
CA TRP A 229 -24.51 12.86 -1.35
C TRP A 229 -24.27 11.54 -0.63
N PHE A 230 -24.12 11.65 0.68
CA PHE A 230 -23.98 10.53 1.60
C PHE A 230 -24.84 10.84 2.82
N PRO A 231 -25.45 9.82 3.45
CA PRO A 231 -26.16 10.02 4.71
C PRO A 231 -25.22 10.67 5.74
N ALA A 232 -25.77 11.45 6.66
CA ALA A 232 -25.05 11.83 7.86
C ALA A 232 -24.90 10.56 8.71
N GLU A 233 -23.89 9.75 8.43
CA GLU A 233 -23.64 8.51 9.17
C GLU A 233 -23.30 8.82 10.63
N ASN A 234 -23.75 7.94 11.51
CA ASN A 234 -23.04 7.70 12.75
C ASN A 234 -21.72 7.04 12.35
N GLU A 235 -20.60 7.70 12.62
CA GLU A 235 -19.25 7.14 12.46
C GLU A 235 -19.23 5.69 12.97
N TYR A 236 -18.49 4.78 12.30
CA TYR A 236 -18.38 3.36 12.66
C TYR A 236 -18.31 3.19 14.18
N SER A 237 -19.44 2.87 14.81
CA SER A 237 -19.60 2.97 16.27
C SER A 237 -19.17 1.69 16.98
N ASP A 238 -19.04 0.63 16.20
CA ASP A 238 -18.65 -0.70 16.62
C ASP A 238 -17.28 -0.73 17.31
N VAL A 239 -16.36 0.17 16.93
CA VAL A 239 -15.07 0.32 17.64
C VAL A 239 -15.25 0.67 19.12
N TYR A 240 -16.33 1.36 19.50
CA TYR A 240 -16.60 1.71 20.90
C TYR A 240 -17.10 0.52 21.74
N GLY A 241 -17.61 -0.53 21.08
CA GLY A 241 -18.15 -1.74 21.73
C GLY A 241 -17.12 -2.84 22.00
N THR A 242 -15.82 -2.54 21.90
CA THR A 242 -14.74 -3.53 22.04
C THR A 242 -13.87 -3.27 23.27
N ILE A 243 -13.15 -4.30 23.72
CA ILE A 243 -12.28 -4.18 24.91
C ILE A 243 -11.15 -3.19 24.64
N PHE A 244 -10.42 -3.37 23.54
CA PHE A 244 -9.31 -2.55 23.05
C PHE A 244 -9.65 -1.96 21.67
N PRO A 245 -10.13 -0.72 21.61
CA PRO A 245 -10.65 -0.10 20.37
C PRO A 245 -9.64 0.00 19.21
N PHE A 246 -8.34 -0.03 19.50
CA PHE A 246 -7.29 0.03 18.50
C PHE A 246 -7.03 -1.29 17.76
N ILE A 247 -7.46 -2.45 18.28
CA ILE A 247 -7.17 -3.75 17.66
C ILE A 247 -7.90 -3.91 16.32
N ALA A 248 -9.19 -3.59 16.27
CA ALA A 248 -9.99 -3.78 15.05
C ALA A 248 -9.47 -2.95 13.85
N PRO A 249 -9.21 -1.62 13.99
CA PRO A 249 -8.59 -0.84 12.92
C PRO A 249 -7.29 -1.47 12.41
N LEU A 250 -6.38 -1.85 13.31
CA LEU A 250 -5.07 -2.39 12.93
C LEU A 250 -5.18 -3.75 12.24
N THR A 251 -6.03 -4.64 12.73
CA THR A 251 -6.25 -5.97 12.15
C THR A 251 -6.89 -5.88 10.78
N ILE A 252 -7.95 -5.07 10.61
CA ILE A 252 -8.61 -4.91 9.31
C ILE A 252 -7.60 -4.35 8.30
N SER A 253 -6.83 -3.33 8.70
CA SER A 253 -5.85 -2.67 7.83
C SER A 253 -4.74 -3.62 7.35
N ILE A 254 -4.22 -4.49 8.23
CA ILE A 254 -3.15 -5.43 7.82
C ILE A 254 -3.69 -6.56 6.97
N VAL A 255 -4.90 -7.06 7.28
CA VAL A 255 -5.56 -8.11 6.50
C VAL A 255 -5.86 -7.60 5.09
N ALA A 256 -6.52 -6.45 4.97
CA ALA A 256 -6.86 -5.83 3.69
C ALA A 256 -5.60 -5.44 2.92
N GLY A 257 -4.69 -4.67 3.55
CA GLY A 257 -3.47 -4.20 2.89
C GLY A 257 -2.55 -5.32 2.39
N VAL A 258 -2.47 -6.46 3.08
CA VAL A 258 -1.72 -7.62 2.57
C VAL A 258 -2.53 -8.39 1.54
N MET A 259 -3.74 -8.84 1.88
CA MET A 259 -4.51 -9.73 1.02
C MET A 259 -4.83 -9.06 -0.32
N GLU A 260 -5.37 -7.85 -0.28
CA GLU A 260 -5.89 -7.16 -1.46
C GLU A 260 -4.78 -6.70 -2.39
N GLU A 261 -3.63 -6.28 -1.88
CA GLU A 261 -2.50 -5.90 -2.75
C GLU A 261 -1.91 -7.12 -3.47
N TYR A 262 -1.78 -8.26 -2.80
CA TYR A 262 -1.34 -9.50 -3.45
C TYR A 262 -2.37 -10.01 -4.47
N VAL A 263 -3.66 -9.97 -4.16
CA VAL A 263 -4.73 -10.41 -5.06
C VAL A 263 -4.87 -9.46 -6.24
N PHE A 264 -5.09 -8.17 -6.00
CA PHE A 264 -5.54 -7.22 -7.03
C PHE A 264 -4.42 -6.45 -7.72
N ARG A 265 -3.26 -6.21 -7.08
CA ARG A 265 -2.16 -5.44 -7.74
C ARG A 265 -1.14 -6.35 -8.38
N LEU A 266 -1.13 -7.62 -7.97
CA LEU A 266 -0.12 -8.57 -8.41
C LEU A 266 -0.72 -9.76 -9.16
N PHE A 267 -1.44 -10.65 -8.47
CA PHE A 267 -1.95 -11.88 -9.06
C PHE A 267 -2.93 -11.59 -10.21
N SER A 268 -3.96 -10.79 -9.94
CA SER A 268 -5.04 -10.52 -10.90
C SER A 268 -4.54 -9.71 -12.09
N VAL A 269 -3.69 -8.69 -11.88
CA VAL A 269 -3.11 -7.92 -12.99
C VAL A 269 -2.29 -8.81 -13.92
N VAL A 270 -1.42 -9.68 -13.38
CA VAL A 270 -0.60 -10.58 -14.20
C VAL A 270 -1.45 -11.60 -14.95
N LEU A 271 -2.49 -12.14 -14.32
CA LEU A 271 -3.43 -13.05 -14.96
C LEU A 271 -4.20 -12.36 -16.09
N LEU A 272 -4.80 -11.20 -15.80
CA LEU A 272 -5.58 -10.43 -16.77
C LEU A 272 -4.71 -9.90 -17.91
N LYS A 273 -3.44 -9.57 -17.66
CA LYS A 273 -2.46 -9.27 -18.72
C LYS A 273 -2.33 -10.44 -19.70
N ARG A 274 -2.37 -11.69 -19.25
CA ARG A 274 -2.28 -12.84 -20.19
C ARG A 274 -3.54 -12.98 -21.05
N VAL A 275 -4.70 -12.66 -20.50
CA VAL A 275 -5.98 -12.71 -21.22
C VAL A 275 -6.09 -11.56 -22.21
N PHE A 276 -5.85 -10.32 -21.75
CA PHE A 276 -6.07 -9.08 -22.51
C PHE A 276 -4.81 -8.51 -23.17
N ARG A 277 -3.65 -9.18 -23.03
CA ARG A 277 -2.31 -8.82 -23.55
C ARG A 277 -1.67 -7.55 -22.95
N TYR A 278 -2.46 -6.55 -22.57
CA TYR A 278 -1.97 -5.26 -22.07
C TYR A 278 -2.01 -5.18 -20.55
N LEU A 279 -0.87 -4.81 -19.94
CA LEU A 279 -0.72 -4.71 -18.48
C LEU A 279 -1.67 -3.66 -17.88
N VAL A 280 -1.81 -2.50 -18.53
CA VAL A 280 -2.67 -1.40 -18.07
C VAL A 280 -4.15 -1.79 -18.09
N ILE A 281 -4.59 -2.55 -19.10
CA ILE A 281 -5.96 -3.07 -19.17
C ILE A 281 -6.19 -4.08 -18.05
N GLY A 282 -5.23 -4.98 -17.80
CA GLY A 282 -5.30 -5.91 -16.68
C GLY A 282 -5.39 -5.20 -15.32
N ALA A 283 -4.62 -4.11 -15.14
CA ALA A 283 -4.69 -3.27 -13.94
C ALA A 283 -6.03 -2.55 -13.80
N LEU A 284 -6.59 -2.04 -14.90
CA LEU A 284 -7.89 -1.36 -14.91
C LEU A 284 -9.02 -2.30 -14.50
N ILE A 285 -9.09 -3.47 -15.13
CA ILE A 285 -10.11 -4.48 -14.82
C ILE A 285 -9.95 -4.97 -13.37
N SER A 286 -8.72 -5.25 -12.93
CA SER A 286 -8.47 -5.66 -11.55
C SER A 286 -8.89 -4.59 -10.52
N SER A 287 -8.57 -3.33 -10.81
CA SER A 287 -8.96 -2.19 -9.97
C SER A 287 -10.47 -2.00 -9.95
N ALA A 288 -11.15 -2.21 -11.08
CA ALA A 288 -12.61 -2.16 -11.16
C ALA A 288 -13.27 -3.30 -10.36
N ILE A 289 -12.75 -4.54 -10.45
CA ILE A 289 -13.24 -5.65 -9.63
C ILE A 289 -13.13 -5.29 -8.15
N TRP A 290 -11.95 -4.84 -7.70
CA TRP A 290 -11.75 -4.40 -6.33
C TRP A 290 -12.69 -3.26 -5.92
N ALA A 291 -12.81 -2.23 -6.76
CA ALA A 291 -13.66 -1.07 -6.50
C ALA A 291 -15.14 -1.44 -6.36
N LEU A 292 -15.65 -2.29 -7.24
CA LEU A 292 -17.06 -2.70 -7.24
C LEU A 292 -17.45 -3.47 -5.97
N ALA A 293 -16.51 -4.16 -5.30
CA ALA A 293 -16.75 -4.83 -4.02
C ALA A 293 -17.23 -3.86 -2.92
N HIS A 294 -16.87 -2.58 -3.05
CA HIS A 294 -17.15 -1.53 -2.07
C HIS A 294 -18.39 -0.69 -2.44
N SER A 295 -19.17 -1.12 -3.43
CA SER A 295 -20.38 -0.41 -3.87
C SER A 295 -21.52 -0.48 -2.84
N THR A 296 -21.34 -1.14 -1.70
CA THR A 296 -22.32 -1.17 -0.60
C THR A 296 -22.16 0.00 0.37
N TYR A 297 -21.09 0.79 0.26
CA TYR A 297 -20.90 1.98 1.09
C TYR A 297 -21.91 3.07 0.71
N ALA A 298 -22.33 3.86 1.70
CA ALA A 298 -23.42 4.81 1.57
C ALA A 298 -23.02 6.10 0.83
N VAL A 299 -22.71 5.96 -0.46
CA VAL A 299 -22.38 7.05 -1.38
C VAL A 299 -23.35 6.99 -2.55
N TYR A 300 -24.02 8.10 -2.86
CA TYR A 300 -25.10 8.13 -3.84
C TYR A 300 -24.87 9.22 -4.91
N PRO A 301 -25.08 8.92 -6.21
CA PRO A 301 -25.46 7.61 -6.77
C PRO A 301 -24.39 6.52 -6.59
N VAL A 302 -24.81 5.26 -6.48
CA VAL A 302 -23.94 4.19 -5.96
C VAL A 302 -22.74 3.86 -6.86
N TYR A 303 -22.87 4.07 -8.16
CA TYR A 303 -21.78 3.85 -9.11
C TYR A 303 -20.59 4.80 -8.89
N ILE A 304 -20.77 5.92 -8.16
CA ILE A 304 -19.69 6.87 -7.87
C ILE A 304 -18.57 6.22 -7.08
N ARG A 305 -18.90 5.36 -6.10
CA ARG A 305 -17.89 4.65 -5.31
C ARG A 305 -17.05 3.70 -6.16
N GLY A 306 -17.69 3.02 -7.10
CA GLY A 306 -17.00 2.15 -8.07
C GLY A 306 -16.05 2.93 -8.99
N ILE A 307 -16.48 4.10 -9.51
CA ILE A 307 -15.62 4.94 -10.36
C ILE A 307 -14.42 5.47 -9.57
N GLU A 308 -14.69 6.05 -8.40
CA GLU A 308 -13.68 6.62 -7.51
C GLU A 308 -12.59 5.60 -7.17
N LEU A 309 -12.97 4.44 -6.63
CA LEU A 309 -12.02 3.41 -6.23
C LEU A 309 -11.33 2.75 -7.42
N THR A 310 -11.92 2.76 -8.61
CA THR A 310 -11.22 2.29 -9.82
C THR A 310 -10.08 3.24 -10.17
N ILE A 311 -10.30 4.56 -10.10
CA ILE A 311 -9.26 5.58 -10.32
C ILE A 311 -8.15 5.43 -9.28
N PHE A 312 -8.50 5.31 -8.02
CA PHE A 312 -7.52 5.12 -6.95
C PHE A 312 -6.82 3.76 -7.02
N GLY A 313 -7.50 2.70 -7.45
CA GLY A 313 -6.90 1.41 -7.68
C GLY A 313 -5.84 1.47 -8.79
N MET A 314 -6.10 2.22 -9.85
CA MET A 314 -5.12 2.52 -10.90
C MET A 314 -3.96 3.38 -10.41
N LEU A 315 -4.22 4.35 -9.52
CA LEU A 315 -3.18 5.14 -8.87
C LEU A 315 -2.26 4.26 -8.00
N MET A 316 -2.86 3.35 -7.21
CA MET A 316 -2.12 2.35 -6.43
C MET A 316 -1.30 1.44 -7.35
N PHE A 317 -1.86 0.98 -8.46
CA PHE A 317 -1.12 0.21 -9.46
C PHE A 317 0.07 0.99 -10.04
N TYR A 318 -0.10 2.27 -10.36
CA TYR A 318 0.98 3.13 -10.83
C TYR A 318 2.12 3.20 -9.79
N PHE A 319 1.82 3.40 -8.50
CA PHE A 319 2.83 3.46 -7.46
C PHE A 319 3.50 2.12 -7.18
N PHE A 320 2.74 1.03 -7.22
CA PHE A 320 3.28 -0.33 -7.19
C PHE A 320 4.29 -0.55 -8.32
N PHE A 321 3.91 -0.18 -9.55
CA PHE A 321 4.77 -0.34 -10.72
C PHE A 321 5.96 0.63 -10.70
N ARG A 322 5.82 1.83 -10.13
CA ARG A 322 6.90 2.82 -10.05
C ARG A 322 7.92 2.49 -8.98
N TYR A 323 7.48 1.92 -7.86
CA TYR A 323 8.29 1.64 -6.68
C TYR A 323 8.37 0.14 -6.43
N ASN A 324 7.52 -0.41 -5.56
CA ASN A 324 7.50 -1.82 -5.18
C ASN A 324 6.20 -2.20 -4.45
N LEU A 325 5.99 -3.50 -4.20
CA LEU A 325 4.80 -4.01 -3.50
C LEU A 325 4.70 -3.52 -2.06
N MET A 326 5.82 -3.40 -1.34
CA MET A 326 5.82 -2.94 0.05
C MET A 326 5.27 -1.51 0.19
N THR A 327 5.56 -0.65 -0.79
CA THR A 327 5.06 0.73 -0.83
C THR A 327 3.54 0.78 -0.81
N VAL A 328 2.88 -0.03 -1.63
CA VAL A 328 1.41 -0.03 -1.71
C VAL A 328 0.74 -0.79 -0.57
N ILE A 329 1.37 -1.83 -0.02
CA ILE A 329 0.90 -2.49 1.20
C ILE A 329 0.89 -1.50 2.37
N ILE A 330 1.98 -0.73 2.55
CA ILE A 330 2.06 0.29 3.60
C ILE A 330 1.05 1.40 3.35
N ALA A 331 0.90 1.86 2.11
CA ALA A 331 -0.08 2.89 1.78
C ALA A 331 -1.51 2.43 2.13
N HIS A 332 -1.90 1.23 1.69
CA HIS A 332 -3.22 0.65 1.96
C HIS A 332 -3.45 0.50 3.48
N TYR A 333 -2.50 -0.11 4.18
CA TYR A 333 -2.56 -0.23 5.64
C TYR A 333 -2.76 1.11 6.34
N THR A 334 -2.04 2.15 5.93
CA THR A 334 -2.17 3.49 6.52
C THR A 334 -3.53 4.13 6.21
N ILE A 335 -4.05 3.94 4.99
CA ILE A 335 -5.37 4.47 4.58
C ILE A 335 -6.47 3.88 5.46
N ASP A 336 -6.50 2.56 5.61
CA ASP A 336 -7.51 1.87 6.40
C ASP A 336 -7.38 2.19 7.89
N ALA A 337 -6.15 2.20 8.41
CA ALA A 337 -5.89 2.53 9.81
C ALA A 337 -6.36 3.96 10.12
N PHE A 338 -6.17 4.88 9.17
CA PHE A 338 -6.69 6.23 9.28
C PHE A 338 -8.22 6.24 9.30
N TYR A 339 -8.90 5.70 8.28
CA TYR A 339 -10.36 5.80 8.19
C TYR A 339 -11.09 5.08 9.32
N ILE A 340 -10.65 3.88 9.69
CA ILE A 340 -11.30 3.07 10.74
C ILE A 340 -10.94 3.60 12.14
N GLY A 341 -9.73 4.13 12.31
CA GLY A 341 -9.24 4.68 13.58
C GLY A 341 -9.66 6.13 13.85
N TYR A 342 -10.00 6.91 12.82
CA TYR A 342 -10.30 8.34 12.96
C TYR A 342 -11.46 8.66 13.93
N PRO A 343 -12.58 7.90 13.96
CA PRO A 343 -13.66 8.13 14.94
C PRO A 343 -13.20 8.09 16.41
N LEU A 344 -12.16 7.30 16.70
CA LEU A 344 -11.59 7.22 18.06
C LEU A 344 -10.97 8.55 18.50
N LEU A 345 -10.41 9.31 17.57
CA LEU A 345 -9.82 10.63 17.83
C LEU A 345 -10.88 11.72 18.07
N LYS A 346 -12.12 11.50 17.59
CA LYS A 346 -13.24 12.45 17.76
C LYS A 346 -14.06 12.22 19.02
N ALA A 347 -13.86 11.10 19.69
CA ALA A 347 -14.60 10.76 20.90
C ALA A 347 -14.21 11.66 22.08
N ASN A 348 -15.20 12.10 22.87
CA ASN A 348 -15.00 12.90 24.09
C ASN A 348 -14.43 12.10 25.28
N SER A 349 -13.80 10.95 25.04
CA SER A 349 -13.23 10.07 26.07
C SER A 349 -11.74 9.92 25.85
N THR A 350 -10.95 10.14 26.91
CA THR A 350 -9.50 9.95 26.89
C THR A 350 -9.11 8.54 26.46
N TYR A 351 -9.89 7.53 26.83
CA TYR A 351 -9.63 6.14 26.46
C TYR A 351 -9.68 5.92 24.94
N PHE A 352 -10.73 6.42 24.30
CA PHE A 352 -10.89 6.32 22.85
C PHE A 352 -9.89 7.21 22.13
N PHE A 353 -9.67 8.43 22.61
CA PHE A 353 -8.68 9.33 22.04
C PHE A 353 -7.27 8.72 22.02
N VAL A 354 -6.81 8.18 23.16
CA VAL A 354 -5.51 7.48 23.25
C VAL A 354 -5.46 6.26 22.34
N SER A 355 -6.56 5.49 22.24
CA SER A 355 -6.65 4.37 21.30
C SER A 355 -6.48 4.83 19.84
N GLY A 356 -7.10 5.96 19.45
CA GLY A 356 -6.89 6.56 18.14
C GLY A 356 -5.44 6.97 17.90
N ILE A 357 -4.77 7.57 18.90
CA ILE A 357 -3.34 7.92 18.81
C ILE A 357 -2.47 6.67 18.65
N ILE A 358 -2.80 5.57 19.33
CA ILE A 358 -2.10 4.28 19.15
C ILE A 358 -2.22 3.81 17.70
N VAL A 359 -3.44 3.84 17.12
CA VAL A 359 -3.65 3.45 15.71
C VAL A 359 -2.80 4.30 14.77
N MET A 360 -2.85 5.63 14.90
CA MET A 360 -2.07 6.54 14.05
C MET A 360 -0.56 6.35 14.23
N SER A 361 -0.10 6.13 15.46
CA SER A 361 1.33 5.90 15.75
C SER A 361 1.83 4.59 15.14
N LEU A 362 1.02 3.54 15.20
CA LEU A 362 1.34 2.25 14.57
C LEU A 362 1.25 2.31 13.05
N ALA A 363 0.39 3.14 12.48
CA ALA A 363 0.40 3.45 11.05
C ALA A 363 1.76 4.06 10.61
N LEU A 364 2.45 4.76 11.51
CA LEU A 364 3.78 5.34 11.29
C LEU A 364 4.94 4.41 11.68
N LEU A 365 4.67 3.23 12.27
CA LEU A 365 5.68 2.24 12.66
C LEU A 365 6.70 1.91 11.55
N PRO A 366 6.30 1.85 10.25
CA PRO A 366 7.26 1.63 9.17
C PRO A 366 8.38 2.69 9.08
N LEU A 367 8.22 3.89 9.65
CA LEU A 367 9.26 4.93 9.75
C LEU A 367 10.30 4.68 10.85
N ILE A 368 10.07 3.75 11.78
CA ILE A 368 11.08 3.40 12.80
C ILE A 368 12.36 2.90 12.12
N SER A 369 12.23 2.23 10.98
CA SER A 369 13.37 1.85 10.14
C SER A 369 14.21 3.03 9.68
N LEU A 370 13.60 4.17 9.37
CA LEU A 370 14.29 5.41 9.01
C LEU A 370 14.99 6.04 10.22
N ALA A 371 14.32 6.09 11.37
CA ALA A 371 14.87 6.64 12.61
C ALA A 371 16.09 5.84 13.10
N PHE A 372 16.03 4.50 13.01
CA PHE A 372 17.13 3.62 13.39
C PHE A 372 18.34 3.74 12.44
N ILE A 373 18.08 3.91 11.14
CA ILE A 373 19.15 4.14 10.15
C ILE A 373 19.79 5.50 10.35
N ARG A 374 19.03 6.57 10.62
CA ARG A 374 19.60 7.90 10.93
C ARG A 374 20.47 7.86 12.18
N ARG A 375 20.01 7.22 13.26
CA ARG A 375 20.83 7.02 14.47
C ARG A 375 22.08 6.21 14.20
N ARG A 376 22.01 5.16 13.37
CA ARG A 376 23.22 4.44 12.94
C ARG A 376 24.09 5.24 11.99
N ALA A 377 23.54 6.14 11.18
CA ALA A 377 24.30 7.06 10.32
C ALA A 377 24.95 8.21 11.11
N GLU A 378 24.46 8.50 12.32
CA GLU A 378 25.09 9.43 13.27
C GLU A 378 26.12 8.74 14.19
N ILE A 379 26.00 7.43 14.42
CA ILE A 379 26.94 6.63 15.25
C ILE A 379 28.00 5.92 14.40
N ILE A 380 27.72 5.71 13.13
CA ILE A 380 28.66 5.25 12.13
C ILE A 380 28.89 6.51 11.29
N ASP A 381 30.08 7.10 11.38
CA ASP A 381 30.65 7.81 10.24
C ASP A 381 30.55 6.83 9.06
N ILE A 382 29.46 6.93 8.30
CA ILE A 382 29.28 6.13 7.11
C ILE A 382 30.38 6.64 6.20
N PRO A 383 31.36 5.81 5.83
CA PRO A 383 32.19 6.18 4.71
C PRO A 383 31.20 6.40 3.57
N THR A 384 31.15 7.62 3.01
CA THR A 384 30.82 7.81 1.59
C THR A 384 31.32 6.57 0.86
N PRO A 385 30.52 5.91 0.00
CA PRO A 385 30.91 4.65 -0.61
C PRO A 385 32.20 4.87 -1.39
N THR A 386 33.32 4.76 -0.70
CA THR A 386 34.62 4.51 -1.23
C THR A 386 34.42 3.13 -1.78
N LEU A 387 34.52 3.01 -3.10
CA LEU A 387 34.93 1.74 -3.67
C LEU A 387 36.13 1.30 -2.83
N THR A 388 35.91 0.36 -1.91
CA THR A 388 37.02 -0.19 -1.16
C THR A 388 37.95 -0.79 -2.20
N LEU A 389 39.26 -0.55 -2.06
CA LEU A 389 40.29 -1.08 -2.95
C LEU A 389 40.12 -2.60 -3.17
N ASP A 390 39.52 -3.32 -2.21
CA ASP A 390 39.15 -4.74 -2.31
C ASP A 390 37.97 -5.04 -3.26
N GLY A 391 36.96 -4.16 -3.32
CA GLY A 391 35.85 -4.26 -4.28
C GLY A 391 36.29 -3.94 -5.70
N LEU A 392 37.10 -2.90 -5.85
CA LEU A 392 37.77 -2.55 -7.10
C LEU A 392 38.73 -3.67 -7.54
N GLY A 393 39.53 -4.22 -6.61
CA GLY A 393 40.51 -5.27 -6.88
C GLY A 393 39.88 -6.59 -7.32
N ARG A 394 38.77 -7.02 -6.70
CA ARG A 394 38.02 -8.20 -7.16
C ARG A 394 37.44 -8.01 -8.56
N TRP A 395 36.99 -6.81 -8.89
CA TRP A 395 36.44 -6.51 -10.22
C TRP A 395 37.53 -6.34 -11.28
N VAL A 396 38.60 -5.60 -11.01
CA VAL A 396 39.79 -5.49 -11.89
C VAL A 396 40.34 -6.89 -12.19
N SER A 397 40.36 -7.77 -11.18
CA SER A 397 40.77 -9.17 -11.40
C SER A 397 39.83 -9.94 -12.34
N ALA A 398 38.52 -9.69 -12.32
CA ALA A 398 37.55 -10.33 -13.21
C ALA A 398 37.53 -9.71 -14.62
N PHE A 399 37.77 -8.40 -14.71
CA PHE A 399 37.92 -7.65 -15.95
C PHE A 399 39.18 -8.08 -16.72
N ILE A 400 40.33 -8.20 -16.03
CA ILE A 400 41.59 -8.73 -16.59
C ILE A 400 41.42 -10.19 -17.05
N ARG A 401 40.59 -10.98 -16.37
CA ARG A 401 40.29 -12.38 -16.76
C ARG A 401 39.44 -12.51 -18.03
N GLY A 402 38.79 -11.43 -18.49
CA GLY A 402 38.04 -11.43 -19.76
C GLY A 402 36.65 -12.08 -19.70
N ASP A 403 36.10 -12.30 -18.50
CA ASP A 403 34.88 -13.09 -18.29
C ASP A 403 33.57 -12.37 -18.68
N SER A 404 33.62 -11.17 -19.28
CA SER A 404 32.43 -10.35 -19.57
C SER A 404 32.44 -9.79 -21.01
N PRO A 405 31.28 -9.73 -21.69
CA PRO A 405 31.16 -9.12 -23.02
C PRO A 405 31.67 -7.67 -23.05
N LEU A 406 32.30 -7.26 -24.16
CA LEU A 406 32.87 -5.91 -24.34
C LEU A 406 31.85 -4.78 -24.12
N ASP A 407 30.60 -4.97 -24.55
CA ASP A 407 29.56 -3.95 -24.40
C ASP A 407 29.12 -3.73 -22.95
N GLU A 408 29.11 -4.80 -22.15
CA GLU A 408 28.79 -4.73 -20.72
C GLU A 408 29.93 -4.09 -19.94
N ARG A 409 31.18 -4.41 -20.31
CA ARG A 409 32.39 -3.73 -19.84
C ARG A 409 32.33 -2.24 -20.13
N ARG A 410 32.03 -1.83 -21.36
CA ARG A 410 31.91 -0.42 -21.79
C ARG A 410 30.84 0.35 -21.01
N ARG A 411 29.63 -0.21 -20.85
CA ARG A 411 28.52 0.44 -20.14
C ARG A 411 28.84 0.64 -18.65
N MET A 412 29.49 -0.34 -18.01
CA MET A 412 29.90 -0.23 -16.61
C MET A 412 31.08 0.71 -16.42
N LEU A 413 32.09 0.67 -17.31
CA LEU A 413 33.22 1.62 -17.34
C LEU A 413 32.74 3.06 -17.39
N THR A 414 31.79 3.34 -18.30
CA THR A 414 31.16 4.65 -18.42
C THR A 414 30.48 5.08 -17.11
N THR A 415 29.75 4.16 -16.47
CA THR A 415 29.07 4.43 -15.19
C THR A 415 30.06 4.71 -14.07
N ILE A 416 31.17 3.97 -14.00
CA ILE A 416 32.22 4.13 -12.98
C ILE A 416 32.96 5.45 -13.17
N ILE A 417 33.35 5.77 -14.40
CA ILE A 417 34.02 7.03 -14.73
C ILE A 417 33.10 8.19 -14.35
N GLN A 418 31.83 8.14 -14.76
CA GLN A 418 30.85 9.17 -14.37
C GLN A 418 30.65 9.24 -12.85
N SER A 419 30.64 8.13 -12.12
CA SER A 419 30.51 8.15 -10.65
C SER A 419 31.77 8.62 -9.93
N THR A 420 32.95 8.32 -10.49
CA THR A 420 34.26 8.71 -9.91
C THR A 420 34.51 10.21 -10.07
N PHE A 421 33.94 10.77 -11.13
CA PHE A 421 33.95 12.20 -11.44
C PHE A 421 32.63 12.89 -11.10
N GLU A 422 31.92 12.44 -10.05
CA GLU A 422 30.77 13.20 -9.53
C GLU A 422 31.15 14.66 -9.21
N LYS A 423 30.15 15.54 -9.09
CA LYS A 423 30.22 17.02 -9.14
C LYS A 423 31.21 17.73 -8.17
N ASP A 424 31.97 17.01 -7.36
CA ASP A 424 32.82 17.52 -6.29
C ASP A 424 34.27 17.84 -6.71
N VAL A 425 34.61 17.75 -8.00
CA VAL A 425 35.97 18.08 -8.48
C VAL A 425 36.18 19.59 -8.47
N GLN A 426 37.16 20.05 -7.68
CA GLN A 426 37.35 21.48 -7.41
C GLN A 426 38.28 22.19 -8.40
N ASN A 427 39.20 21.46 -9.05
CA ASN A 427 40.15 22.02 -10.01
C ASN A 427 40.61 21.02 -11.09
N ILE A 428 41.23 21.55 -12.14
CA ILE A 428 41.68 20.81 -13.33
C ILE A 428 42.79 19.78 -13.04
N ASP A 429 43.67 20.06 -12.07
CA ASP A 429 44.76 19.15 -11.67
C ASP A 429 44.22 17.90 -10.97
N GLU A 430 43.21 18.08 -10.12
CA GLU A 430 42.52 16.98 -9.44
C GLU A 430 41.81 16.06 -10.44
N LEU A 431 41.12 16.65 -11.43
CA LEU A 431 40.47 15.90 -12.51
C LEU A 431 41.49 15.08 -13.30
N ALA A 432 42.59 15.71 -13.73
CA ALA A 432 43.66 15.05 -14.47
C ALA A 432 44.32 13.92 -13.66
N GLY A 433 44.61 14.14 -12.38
CA GLY A 433 45.24 13.13 -11.51
C GLY A 433 44.37 11.88 -11.31
N ARG A 434 43.06 12.07 -11.11
CA ARG A 434 42.09 10.97 -11.05
C ARG A 434 42.00 10.21 -12.38
N LEU A 435 42.02 10.93 -13.51
CA LEU A 435 41.97 10.33 -14.85
C LEU A 435 43.22 9.47 -15.13
N ILE A 436 44.42 9.96 -14.81
CA ILE A 436 45.69 9.20 -14.91
C ILE A 436 45.62 7.92 -14.07
N THR A 437 45.07 8.01 -12.85
CA THR A 437 44.95 6.87 -11.94
C THR A 437 44.05 5.78 -12.53
N ILE A 438 42.90 6.18 -13.10
CA ILE A 438 41.99 5.26 -13.78
C ILE A 438 42.65 4.62 -14.99
N LEU A 439 43.34 5.41 -15.82
CA LEU A 439 44.04 4.91 -17.01
C LEU A 439 45.13 3.87 -16.67
N ASN A 440 45.87 4.10 -15.58
CA ASN A 440 46.85 3.14 -15.07
C ASN A 440 46.19 1.87 -14.51
N ILE A 441 45.10 1.99 -13.76
CA ILE A 441 44.47 0.82 -13.11
C ILE A 441 43.76 -0.07 -14.12
N ILE A 442 43.02 0.53 -15.05
CA ILE A 442 42.11 -0.20 -15.95
C ILE A 442 42.85 -0.67 -17.18
N TRP A 443 43.64 0.20 -17.79
CA TRP A 443 44.29 -0.07 -19.07
C TRP A 443 45.81 -0.26 -18.95
N ASN A 444 46.38 -0.16 -17.74
CA ASN A 444 47.82 -0.21 -17.50
C ASN A 444 48.60 0.84 -18.33
N VAL A 445 47.95 1.97 -18.60
CA VAL A 445 48.46 3.04 -19.45
C VAL A 445 49.16 4.10 -18.61
N LYS A 446 50.45 4.30 -18.88
CA LYS A 446 51.20 5.42 -18.32
C LYS A 446 50.86 6.69 -19.09
N ALA A 447 50.13 7.58 -18.45
CA ALA A 447 49.87 8.93 -18.92
C ALA A 447 50.74 9.94 -18.13
N GLN A 448 51.26 10.95 -18.81
CA GLN A 448 51.95 12.07 -18.16
C GLN A 448 51.35 13.39 -18.63
N PRO A 449 51.16 14.37 -17.72
CA PRO A 449 50.79 15.72 -18.11
C PRO A 449 51.96 16.33 -18.90
N THR A 450 51.64 16.92 -20.04
CA THR A 450 52.65 17.44 -21.00
C THR A 450 52.51 18.94 -21.20
N LEU A 451 51.30 19.49 -21.12
CA LEU A 451 51.03 20.90 -21.29
C LEU A 451 50.02 21.37 -20.24
N LYS A 452 50.36 22.42 -19.48
CA LYS A 452 49.47 23.06 -18.50
C LYS A 452 49.35 24.55 -18.84
N ARG A 453 48.13 25.00 -19.11
CA ARG A 453 47.74 26.40 -19.33
C ARG A 453 46.64 26.77 -18.33
N ASP A 454 46.34 28.06 -18.19
CA ASP A 454 45.43 28.58 -17.15
C ASP A 454 44.04 27.91 -17.12
N ASN A 455 43.58 27.31 -18.22
CA ASN A 455 42.28 26.62 -18.32
C ASN A 455 42.34 25.23 -18.96
N GLU A 456 43.54 24.67 -19.19
CA GLU A 456 43.70 23.42 -19.94
C GLU A 456 44.89 22.60 -19.45
N ILE A 457 44.70 21.28 -19.33
CA ILE A 457 45.76 20.30 -19.10
C ILE A 457 45.71 19.22 -20.18
N ALA A 458 46.81 19.05 -20.91
CA ALA A 458 47.00 17.97 -21.88
C ALA A 458 47.84 16.83 -21.29
N MET A 459 47.39 15.60 -21.49
CA MET A 459 48.05 14.37 -21.10
C MET A 459 48.32 13.52 -22.34
N VAL A 460 49.51 12.95 -22.43
CA VAL A 460 49.85 12.03 -23.51
C VAL A 460 49.88 10.62 -22.97
N ALA A 461 49.00 9.77 -23.50
CA ALA A 461 48.90 8.36 -23.19
C ALA A 461 49.48 7.52 -24.33
N LYS A 462 50.12 6.40 -23.99
CA LYS A 462 50.62 5.40 -24.94
C LYS A 462 50.12 4.01 -24.56
N SER A 463 49.50 3.33 -25.52
CA SER A 463 49.09 1.93 -25.43
C SER A 463 49.04 1.30 -26.83
N ASP A 464 48.57 0.06 -26.94
CA ASP A 464 48.17 -0.53 -28.22
C ASP A 464 46.96 0.20 -28.83
N GLU A 465 46.81 0.07 -30.16
CA GLU A 465 45.80 0.80 -30.95
C GLU A 465 44.35 0.50 -30.51
N ASN A 466 44.06 -0.75 -30.14
CA ASN A 466 42.71 -1.14 -29.68
C ASN A 466 42.39 -0.51 -28.32
N THR A 467 43.34 -0.54 -27.39
CA THR A 467 43.20 0.11 -26.08
C THR A 467 43.02 1.62 -26.22
N MET A 468 43.78 2.27 -27.10
CA MET A 468 43.64 3.73 -27.29
C MET A 468 42.28 4.10 -27.87
N LYS A 469 41.76 3.31 -28.81
CA LYS A 469 40.41 3.49 -29.37
C LYS A 469 39.32 3.28 -28.32
N GLU A 470 39.49 2.31 -27.42
CA GLU A 470 38.54 2.08 -26.34
C GLU A 470 38.55 3.20 -25.30
N ILE A 471 39.72 3.76 -24.97
CA ILE A 471 39.81 4.91 -24.08
C ILE A 471 39.07 6.10 -24.69
N ASP A 472 39.34 6.42 -25.96
CA ASP A 472 38.68 7.51 -26.69
C ASP A 472 37.16 7.36 -26.69
N ASP A 473 36.64 6.18 -27.06
CA ASP A 473 35.20 5.87 -27.06
C ASP A 473 34.53 6.15 -25.69
N VAL A 474 35.27 6.05 -24.59
CA VAL A 474 34.73 6.09 -23.22
C VAL A 474 34.84 7.46 -22.57
N ILE A 475 35.96 8.17 -22.76
CA ILE A 475 36.21 9.45 -22.06
C ILE A 475 36.00 10.68 -22.95
N SER A 476 35.90 10.50 -24.27
CA SER A 476 35.69 11.62 -25.19
C SER A 476 34.35 12.30 -24.90
N GLY A 477 34.38 13.62 -24.69
CA GLY A 477 33.19 14.43 -24.44
C GLY A 477 32.61 14.31 -23.02
N LEU A 478 33.31 13.66 -22.08
CA LEU A 478 32.88 13.57 -20.69
C LEU A 478 32.79 14.98 -20.07
N ARG A 479 31.66 15.32 -19.43
CA ARG A 479 31.44 16.60 -18.73
C ARG A 479 31.36 16.41 -17.22
N VAL A 480 32.18 17.16 -16.48
CA VAL A 480 32.34 17.08 -15.02
C VAL A 480 32.35 18.50 -14.45
N GLY A 481 31.23 18.94 -13.87
CA GLY A 481 31.10 20.33 -13.41
C GLY A 481 31.19 21.31 -14.59
N SER A 482 32.13 22.27 -14.52
CA SER A 482 32.49 23.15 -15.65
C SER A 482 33.40 22.47 -16.67
N PHE A 483 34.12 21.42 -16.28
CA PHE A 483 35.17 20.83 -17.10
C PHE A 483 34.63 19.87 -18.18
N THR A 484 35.31 19.82 -19.32
CA THR A 484 35.08 18.87 -20.41
C THR A 484 36.37 18.13 -20.77
N VAL A 485 36.27 16.83 -21.02
CA VAL A 485 37.37 15.99 -21.52
C VAL A 485 37.27 15.87 -23.04
N GLN A 486 38.35 16.19 -23.74
CA GLN A 486 38.52 16.04 -25.18
C GLN A 486 39.68 15.09 -25.45
N THR A 487 39.60 14.36 -26.56
CA THR A 487 40.59 13.37 -26.96
C THR A 487 40.93 13.51 -28.44
N ASP A 488 42.19 13.25 -28.79
CA ASP A 488 42.67 13.21 -30.18
C ASP A 488 43.54 11.96 -30.38
N LEU A 489 43.14 11.13 -31.35
CA LEU A 489 43.74 9.83 -31.66
C LEU A 489 44.67 9.98 -32.87
N THR A 490 45.97 10.01 -32.60
CA THR A 490 47.03 9.95 -33.62
C THR A 490 47.98 8.79 -33.31
N GLU A 491 49.30 8.96 -33.45
CA GLU A 491 50.30 7.97 -33.01
C GLU A 491 50.33 7.80 -31.47
N LYS A 492 49.72 8.73 -30.74
CA LYS A 492 49.50 8.71 -29.29
C LYS A 492 48.09 9.24 -29.02
N LEU A 493 47.51 8.88 -27.87
CA LEU A 493 46.26 9.46 -27.42
C LEU A 493 46.57 10.73 -26.63
N GLU A 494 46.17 11.88 -27.17
CA GLU A 494 46.21 13.15 -26.45
C GLU A 494 44.87 13.37 -25.76
N ILE A 495 44.89 13.55 -24.44
CA ILE A 495 43.70 13.79 -23.62
C ILE A 495 43.80 15.21 -23.05
N ARG A 496 42.84 16.07 -23.39
CA ARG A 496 42.75 17.45 -22.93
C ARG A 496 41.59 17.60 -21.97
N VAL A 497 41.89 18.10 -20.78
CA VAL A 497 40.87 18.55 -19.82
C VAL A 497 40.77 20.06 -19.99
N VAL A 498 39.56 20.59 -20.17
CA VAL A 498 39.31 22.02 -20.42
C VAL A 498 38.26 22.51 -19.43
N CYS A 499 38.49 23.66 -18.79
CA CYS A 499 37.54 24.33 -17.89
C CYS A 499 36.45 25.08 -18.65
#